data_AF-A0A645DA08-F1
#
_entry.id   AF-A0A645DA08-F1
#
_cell.length_a   1.000
_cell.length_b   1.000
_cell.length_c   1.000
_cell.angle_alpha   90.00
_cell.angle_beta   90.00
_cell.angle_gamma   90.00
#
_symmetry.space_group_name_H-M   'P 1'
#
loop_
_entity.id
_entity.type
_entity.pdbx_description
1 polymer ?
#
loop_
_entity_poly.entity_id
_entity_poly.type
_entity_poly.pdbx_seq_one_letter_code
_entity_poly.pdbx_strand_id
1 'polypeptide(L)' 'MQANKILLQSLYKDIILEFSKETGKDIGESMDCFYKSKTYELISEGVGELHCRGAKYLTQELMLEYGIIKHKSYPQEFVH' A
#
# COMPACT_ATOMS: atom_id res chain seq x y z
N MET A 1 -12.02 0.20 -15.87
CA MET A 1 -12.76 -0.93 -15.26
C MET A 1 -13.10 -0.52 -13.83
N GLN A 2 -14.34 -0.65 -13.38
CA GLN A 2 -14.71 -0.21 -12.03
C GLN A 2 -14.45 -1.37 -11.06
N ALA A 3 -13.48 -1.22 -10.16
CA ALA A 3 -13.22 -2.22 -9.13
C ALA A 3 -14.45 -2.35 -8.21
N ASN A 4 -14.84 -3.58 -7.86
CA ASN A 4 -15.93 -3.80 -6.92
C ASN A 4 -15.54 -3.22 -5.56
N LYS A 5 -16.34 -2.27 -5.05
CA LYS A 5 -16.07 -1.57 -3.79
C LYS A 5 -15.81 -2.53 -2.61
N ILE A 6 -16.51 -3.67 -2.57
CA ILE A 6 -16.32 -4.68 -1.50
C ILE A 6 -14.92 -5.33 -1.60
N LEU A 7 -14.51 -5.69 -2.82
CA LEU A 7 -13.19 -6.29 -3.06
C LEU A 7 -12.07 -5.30 -2.73
N LEU A 8 -12.28 -4.02 -3.08
CA LEU A 8 -11.32 -2.95 -2.79
C LEU A 8 -11.13 -2.74 -1.29
N GLN A 9 -12.21 -2.74 -0.51
CA GLN A 9 -12.14 -2.64 0.95
C GLN A 9 -11.44 -3.86 1.57
N SER A 10 -11.67 -5.07 1.03
CA SER A 10 -10.93 -6.26 1.47
C SER A 10 -9.44 -6.14 1.19
N LEU A 11 -9.06 -5.66 0.00
CA LEU A 11 -7.67 -5.43 -0.38
C LEU A 11 -6.99 -4.44 0.58
N TYR A 12 -7.65 -3.33 0.89
CA TYR A 12 -7.11 -2.33 1.84
C TYR A 12 -6.88 -2.95 3.22
N LYS A 13 -7.84 -3.70 3.73
CA LYS A 13 -7.71 -4.42 5.01
C LYS A 13 -6.51 -5.36 4.99
N ASP A 14 -6.34 -6.12 3.91
CA ASP A 14 -5.24 -7.09 3.78
C ASP A 14 -3.87 -6.38 3.68
N ILE A 15 -3.77 -5.24 2.99
CA ILE A 15 -2.54 -4.41 2.92
C ILE A 15 -2.16 -3.89 4.31
N ILE A 16 -3.12 -3.33 5.05
CA ILE A 16 -2.89 -2.75 6.39
C ILE A 16 -2.41 -3.82 7.37
N LEU A 17 -3.04 -5.00 7.35
CA LEU A 17 -2.66 -6.12 8.22
C LEU A 17 -1.25 -6.64 7.89
N GLU A 18 -0.94 -6.82 6.60
CA GLU A 18 0.39 -7.25 6.18
C GLU A 18 1.45 -6.19 6.52
N PHE A 19 1.17 -4.91 6.31
CA PHE A 19 2.10 -3.83 6.67
C PHE A 19 2.38 -3.77 8.17
N SER A 20 1.34 -3.87 9.01
CA SER A 20 1.49 -3.96 10.47
C SER A 20 2.38 -5.13 10.87
N LYS A 21 2.16 -6.30 10.25
CA LYS A 21 2.95 -7.51 10.51
C LYS A 21 4.41 -7.35 10.10
N GLU A 22 4.69 -6.84 8.90
CA GLU A 22 6.05 -6.72 8.37
C GLU A 22 6.87 -5.61 9.05
N THR A 23 6.21 -4.56 9.54
CA THR A 23 6.87 -3.40 10.20
C THR A 23 6.89 -3.49 11.71
N GLY A 24 6.06 -4.34 12.32
CA GLY A 24 5.84 -4.39 13.76
C GLY A 24 5.03 -3.20 14.31
N LYS A 25 4.48 -2.34 13.43
CA LYS A 25 3.62 -1.22 13.83
C LYS A 25 2.25 -1.71 14.28
N ASP A 26 1.61 -0.94 15.16
CA ASP A 26 0.20 -1.20 15.48
C ASP A 26 -0.69 -1.06 14.24
N ILE A 27 -1.86 -1.72 14.27
CA ILE A 27 -2.84 -1.67 13.17
C ILE A 27 -3.31 -0.23 12.93
N GLY A 28 -3.51 0.56 13.99
CA GLY A 28 -3.93 1.96 13.89
C GLY A 28 -2.87 2.84 13.20
N GLU A 29 -1.60 2.67 13.55
CA GLU A 29 -0.49 3.36 12.87
C GLU A 29 -0.40 2.93 11.40
N SER A 30 -0.53 1.63 11.13
CA SER A 30 -0.47 1.07 9.79
C SER A 30 -1.60 1.57 8.91
N MET A 31 -2.80 1.74 9.49
CA MET A 31 -3.96 2.31 8.84
C MET A 31 -3.72 3.79 8.50
N ASP A 32 -3.18 4.58 9.43
CA ASP A 32 -2.87 5.99 9.19
C ASP A 32 -1.82 6.16 8.07
N CYS A 33 -0.74 5.35 8.11
CA CYS A 33 0.24 5.30 7.03
C CYS A 33 -0.41 4.95 5.69
N PHE A 34 -1.23 3.90 5.65
CA PHE A 34 -1.85 3.48 4.40
C PHE A 34 -2.74 4.58 3.79
N TYR A 35 -3.63 5.22 4.57
CA TYR A 35 -4.55 6.22 4.01
C TYR A 35 -3.89 7.55 3.64
N LYS A 36 -2.70 7.85 4.17
CA LYS A 36 -1.89 9.01 3.77
C LYS A 36 -0.92 8.70 2.63
N SER A 37 -0.83 7.44 2.22
CA SER A 37 0.14 7.01 1.21
C SER A 37 -0.28 7.36 -0.22
N LYS A 38 0.72 7.57 -1.08
CA LYS A 38 0.52 7.65 -2.53
C LYS A 38 0.03 6.32 -3.08
N THR A 39 0.48 5.21 -2.50
CA THR A 39 0.02 3.85 -2.83
C THR A 39 -1.51 3.73 -2.74
N TYR A 40 -2.13 4.22 -1.66
CA TYR A 40 -3.59 4.24 -1.52
C TYR A 40 -4.27 5.08 -2.61
N GLU A 41 -3.77 6.29 -2.87
CA GLU A 41 -4.33 7.18 -3.89
C GLU A 41 -4.33 6.50 -5.27
N LEU A 42 -3.19 5.92 -5.67
CA LEU A 42 -3.06 5.23 -6.96
C LEU A 42 -3.99 4.02 -7.08
N ILE A 43 -4.14 3.24 -6.00
CA ILE A 43 -5.08 2.10 -6.00
C ILE A 43 -6.53 2.62 -6.11
N SER A 44 -6.88 3.68 -5.39
CA SER A 44 -8.22 4.27 -5.38
C SER A 44 -8.62 4.86 -6.73
N GLU A 45 -7.68 5.54 -7.39
CA GLU A 45 -7.84 6.07 -8.74
C GLU A 45 -7.80 4.99 -9.83
N GLY A 46 -7.40 3.76 -9.47
CA GLY A 46 -7.30 2.62 -10.39
C GLY A 46 -6.13 2.74 -11.37
N VAL A 47 -5.10 3.54 -11.03
CA VAL A 47 -3.91 3.75 -11.85
C VAL A 47 -3.13 2.44 -11.98
N GLY A 48 -2.67 2.13 -13.20
CA GLY A 48 -1.80 0.98 -13.46
C GLY A 48 -2.37 -0.39 -13.08
N GLU A 49 -3.70 -0.49 -12.94
CA GLU A 49 -4.37 -1.72 -12.49
C GLU A 49 -3.85 -2.25 -11.14
N LEU A 50 -3.36 -1.34 -10.27
CA LEU A 50 -2.81 -1.71 -8.96
C LEU A 50 -3.83 -2.43 -8.07
N HIS A 51 -5.13 -2.13 -8.24
CA HIS A 51 -6.21 -2.83 -7.54
C HIS A 51 -6.33 -4.32 -7.90
N CYS A 52 -5.74 -4.78 -9.01
CA CYS A 52 -5.65 -6.20 -9.38
C CYS A 52 -4.37 -6.87 -8.84
N ARG A 53 -3.44 -6.11 -8.25
CA ARG A 53 -2.24 -6.66 -7.64
C ARG A 53 -2.54 -7.23 -6.25
N GLY A 54 -1.74 -8.21 -5.83
CA GLY A 54 -1.91 -8.83 -4.52
C GLY A 54 -1.49 -7.89 -3.38
N ALA A 55 -2.13 -8.04 -2.21
CA ALA A 55 -1.86 -7.22 -1.02
C ALA A 55 -0.35 -7.18 -0.68
N LYS A 56 0.35 -8.32 -0.73
CA LYS A 56 1.79 -8.39 -0.44
C LYS A 56 2.64 -7.47 -1.33
N TYR A 57 2.33 -7.39 -2.62
CA TYR A 57 3.05 -6.51 -3.54
C TYR A 57 2.79 -5.04 -3.19
N LEU A 58 1.53 -4.69 -2.93
CA LEU A 58 1.14 -3.32 -2.57
C LEU A 58 1.68 -2.91 -1.20
N THR A 59 1.80 -3.84 -0.26
CA THR A 59 2.50 -3.63 1.02
C THR A 59 3.97 -3.34 0.79
N GLN A 60 4.64 -4.01 -0.16
CA GLN A 60 6.03 -3.69 -0.50
C GLN A 60 6.18 -2.30 -1.13
N GLU A 61 5.26 -1.90 -2.02
CA GLU A 61 5.22 -0.53 -2.56
C GLU A 61 5.05 0.50 -1.43
N LEU A 62 4.14 0.24 -0.49
CA LEU A 62 3.96 1.08 0.70
C LEU A 62 5.22 1.15 1.57
N MET A 63 5.90 0.03 1.78
CA MET A 63 7.15 -0.01 2.54
C MET A 63 8.31 0.69 1.82
N LEU A 64 8.32 0.70 0.48
CA LEU A 64 9.26 1.48 -0.31
C LEU A 64 8.97 2.98 -0.17
N GLU A 65 7.70 3.36 -0.25
CA GLU A 65 7.23 4.74 -0.10
C GLU A 65 7.63 5.33 1.27
N TYR A 66 7.56 4.55 2.34
CA TYR A 66 7.98 4.97 3.68
C TYR A 66 9.46 4.67 4.01
N GLY A 67 10.24 4.23 3.02
CA GLY A 67 11.68 3.98 3.18
C GLY A 67 12.03 2.84 4.14
N ILE A 68 11.06 2.00 4.50
CA ILE A 68 11.24 0.83 5.39
C ILE A 68 12.08 -0.23 4.68
N ILE A 69 11.82 -0.44 3.38
CA ILE A 69 12.66 -1.26 2.52
C ILE A 69 13.25 -0.41 1.40
N LYS A 70 14.35 -0.89 0.82
CA LYS A 70 15.07 -0.17 -0.24
C LYS A 70 15.18 -1.05 -1.46
N HIS A 71 14.88 -0.48 -2.62
CA HIS A 71 15.10 -1.12 -3.92
C HIS A 71 15.94 -0.18 -4.79
N LYS A 72 16.99 -0.71 -5.44
CA LYS A 72 17.98 0.11 -6.19
C LYS A 72 17.35 0.96 -7.29
N SER A 73 16.25 0.49 -7.87
CA SER A 73 15.53 1.19 -8.95
C SER A 73 14.38 2.06 -8.45
N TYR A 74 14.09 2.09 -7.14
CA TYR A 74 13.00 2.91 -6.62
C TYR A 74 13.48 4.36 -6.45
N PRO A 75 12.86 5.33 -7.15
CA PRO A 75 13.32 6.71 -7.10
C PRO A 75 13.19 7.27 -5.69
N GLN A 76 14.28 7.80 -5.14
CA GLN A 76 14.30 8.29 -3.76
C GLN A 76 13.46 9.55 -3.57
N GLU A 77 13.15 10.27 -4.66
CA GLU A 77 12.23 11.41 -4.64
C GLU A 77 10.78 11.04 -4.27
N PHE A 78 10.42 9.75 -4.35
CA PHE A 78 9.09 9.26 -3.97
C PHE A 78 9.02 8.66 -2.56
N VAL A 79 10.10 8.78 -1.78
CA VAL A 79 10.15 8.31 -0.39
C VAL A 79 9.76 9.45 0.56
N HIS A 80 8.83 9.19 1.48
CA HIS A 80 8.36 10.11 2.52
C HIS A 80 9.31 10.22 3.73
#